data_AF-A0A1V5CG17-F1
#
_entry.id   AF-A0A1V5CG17-F1
#
_cell.length_a   1.000
_cell.length_b   1.000
_cell.length_c   1.000
_cell.angle_alpha   90.00
_cell.angle_beta   90.00
_cell.angle_gamma   90.00
#
_symmetry.space_group_name_H-M   'P 1'
#
loop_
_entity.id
_entity.type
_entity.pdbx_description
1 polymer ?
#
loop_
_entity_poly.entity_id
_entity_poly.type
_entity_poly.pdbx_seq_one_letter_code
_entity_poly.pdbx_strand_id
1 'polypeptide(L)' 'MEKLVHLRNRFINLNNVDYINMEEGNERRVRVFFNGSGILELSGGEADEFINFLKELDMVDHVPFLG' A
#
# COMPACT_ATOMS: atom_id res chain seq x y z
N MET A 1 6.74 11.22 14.04
CA MET A 1 5.55 11.65 13.27
C MET A 1 4.85 10.37 12.85
N GLU A 2 3.57 10.19 13.17
CA GLU A 2 2.84 9.01 12.69
C GLU A 2 2.51 9.14 11.20
N LYS A 3 2.74 8.07 10.43
CA LYS A 3 2.41 8.02 9.01
C LYS A 3 1.07 7.30 8.84
N LEU A 4 -0.03 8.06 8.84
CA LEU A 4 -1.40 7.55 8.70
C LEU A 4 -1.92 7.82 7.30
N VAL A 5 -2.46 6.79 6.64
CA VAL A 5 -3.17 6.92 5.35
C VAL A 5 -4.65 6.85 5.61
N HIS A 6 -5.41 7.82 5.10
CA HIS A 6 -6.85 7.72 5.06
C HIS A 6 -7.28 7.23 3.68
N LEU A 7 -7.83 6.01 3.62
CA LEU A 7 -8.30 5.40 2.39
C LEU A 7 -9.80 5.11 2.52
N ARG A 8 -10.61 5.93 1.84
CA ARG A 8 -12.09 5.95 1.94
C ARG A 8 -12.60 6.05 3.38
N ASN A 9 -12.92 4.91 4.01
CA ASN A 9 -13.47 4.82 5.36
C ASN A 9 -12.50 4.10 6.32
N ARG A 10 -11.23 3.89 5.91
CA ARG A 10 -10.21 3.17 6.67
C ARG A 10 -9.03 4.08 6.96
N PHE A 11 -8.47 3.93 8.17
CA PHE A 11 -7.17 4.50 8.52
C PHE A 11 -6.14 3.39 8.56
N ILE A 12 -5.06 3.56 7.78
CA ILE A 12 -3.95 2.62 7.71
C ILE A 12 -2.76 3.26 8.41
N ASN A 13 -2.30 2.64 9.50
CA ASN A 13 -1.08 3.08 10.18
C ASN A 13 0.15 2.43 9.52
N LEU A 14 0.89 3.22 8.74
CA LEU A 14 2.08 2.74 8.03
C LEU A 14 3.24 2.40 8.97
N ASN A 15 3.22 2.84 10.23
CA ASN A 15 4.23 2.44 11.22
C ASN A 15 4.13 0.95 11.60
N ASN A 16 2.97 0.34 11.39
CA ASN A 16 2.73 -1.07 11.69
C ASN A 16 2.83 -1.95 10.44
N VAL A 17 3.27 -1.41 9.31
CA VAL A 17 3.42 -2.14 8.05
C VAL A 17 4.84 -2.71 7.98
N ASP A 18 4.95 -4.03 7.81
CA ASP A 18 6.24 -4.70 7.59
C ASP A 18 6.70 -4.53 6.14
N TYR A 19 5.82 -4.83 5.18
CA TYR A 19 6.08 -4.60 3.76
C TYR A 19 4.79 -4.51 2.94
N ILE A 20 4.91 -3.97 1.73
CA ILE A 20 3.82 -3.78 0.77
C ILE A 20 4.19 -4.53 -0.51
N ASN A 21 3.34 -5.45 -0.94
CA ASN A 21 3.46 -6.11 -2.22
C ASN A 21 2.48 -5.47 -3.22
N MET A 22 2.96 -5.14 -4.42
CA MET A 22 2.17 -4.58 -5.50
C MET A 22 2.20 -5.55 -6.68
N GLU A 23 1.04 -6.02 -7.10
CA GLU A 23 0.90 -6.88 -8.27
C GLU A 23 0.23 -6.08 -9.40
N GLU A 24 0.91 -5.97 -10.53
CA GLU A 24 0.34 -5.45 -11.77
C GLU A 24 -0.03 -6.62 -12.69
N GLY A 25 -1.34 -6.90 -12.76
CA GLY A 25 -1.93 -7.83 -13.73
C GLY A 25 -3.02 -7.13 -14.56
N ASN A 26 -4.07 -7.86 -14.96
CA ASN A 26 -5.27 -7.23 -15.57
C ASN A 26 -5.95 -6.22 -14.65
N GLU A 27 -5.76 -6.35 -13.33
CA GLU A 27 -6.16 -5.38 -12.32
C GLU A 27 -4.97 -5.14 -11.37
N ARG A 28 -4.78 -3.89 -10.94
CA ARG A 28 -3.82 -3.57 -9.88
C ARG A 28 -4.30 -4.08 -8.55
N ARG A 29 -3.40 -4.75 -7.83
CA ARG A 29 -3.62 -5.24 -6.48
C ARG A 29 -2.49 -4.81 -5.57
N VAL A 30 -2.85 -4.43 -4.35
CA VAL A 30 -1.88 -4.13 -3.29
C VAL A 30 -2.19 -5.02 -2.09
N ARG A 31 -1.17 -5.70 -1.58
CA ARG A 31 -1.23 -6.40 -0.30
C ARG A 31 -0.33 -5.70 0.71
N VAL A 32 -0.92 -5.23 1.79
CA VAL A 32 -0.21 -4.59 2.91
C VAL A 32 -0.11 -5.60 4.04
N PHE A 33 1.12 -5.94 4.43
CA PHE A 33 1.38 -6.88 5.51
C PHE A 33 1.69 -6.11 6.78
N PHE A 34 0.89 -6.32 7.82
CA PHE A 34 1.08 -5.65 9.11
C PHE A 34 1.77 -6.55 10.12
N ASN A 35 2.62 -5.94 10.95
CA ASN A 35 3.31 -6.63 12.03
C ASN A 35 2.31 -7.28 12.99
N GLY A 36 2.26 -8.60 12.98
CA GLY A 36 1.42 -9.43 13.85
C GLY A 36 -0.10 -9.25 13.69
N SER A 37 -0.57 -8.49 12.69
CA SER A 37 -1.97 -8.02 12.62
C SER A 37 -2.72 -8.47 11.36
N GLY A 38 -2.05 -9.15 10.43
CA GLY A 38 -2.66 -9.74 9.23
C GLY A 38 -2.32 -9.00 7.93
N ILE A 39 -3.16 -9.22 6.91
CA ILE A 39 -2.96 -8.72 5.55
C ILE A 39 -4.18 -7.89 5.14
N LEU A 40 -3.95 -6.71 4.58
CA LEU A 40 -4.96 -5.91 3.90
C LEU A 40 -4.76 -6.04 2.39
N GLU A 41 -5.77 -6.53 1.70
CA GLU A 41 -5.80 -6.60 0.24
C GLU A 41 -6.64 -5.45 -0.33
N LEU A 42 -6.06 -4.71 -1.27
CA LEU A 42 -6.69 -3.64 -2.03
C LEU A 42 -6.68 -4.03 -3.52
N SER A 43 -7.71 -3.66 -4.26
CA SER A 43 -7.80 -3.93 -5.70
C SER A 43 -8.50 -2.79 -6.45
N GLY A 44 -8.26 -2.72 -7.76
CA GLY A 44 -8.87 -1.72 -8.63
C GLY A 44 -8.60 -0.28 -8.16
N GLY A 45 -9.63 0.56 -8.13
CA GLY A 45 -9.47 1.97 -7.77
C GLY A 45 -8.93 2.23 -6.36
N GLU A 46 -9.15 1.32 -5.39
CA GLU A 46 -8.55 1.43 -4.05
C GLU A 46 -7.04 1.21 -4.08
N ALA A 47 -6.57 0.27 -4.90
CA ALA A 47 -5.16 0.02 -5.08
C ALA A 47 -4.47 1.22 -5.75
N ASP A 48 -5.10 1.81 -6.77
CA ASP A 48 -4.57 3.01 -7.45
C ASP A 48 -4.47 4.22 -6.52
N GLU A 49 -5.52 4.49 -5.73
CA GLU A 49 -5.53 5.58 -4.75
C GLU A 49 -4.44 5.40 -3.70
N PHE A 50 -4.27 4.18 -3.19
CA PHE A 50 -3.24 3.86 -2.21
C PHE A 50 -1.82 4.01 -2.79
N ILE A 51 -1.58 3.54 -4.00
CA ILE A 51 -0.27 3.66 -4.68
C ILE A 51 0.08 5.13 -4.90
N ASN A 52 -0.87 5.95 -5.35
CA ASN A 52 -0.64 7.38 -5.55
C ASN A 52 -0.27 8.07 -4.23
N PHE A 53 -0.94 7.74 -3.14
CA PHE A 53 -0.60 8.25 -1.82
C PHE A 53 0.81 7.83 -1.36
N LEU A 54 1.19 6.55 -1.56
CA LEU A 54 2.53 6.08 -1.22
C LEU A 54 3.63 6.83 -2.01
N LYS A 55 3.36 7.20 -3.26
CA LYS A 55 4.26 8.02 -4.10
C LYS A 55 4.40 9.43 -3.56
N GLU A 56 3.30 10.07 -3.13
CA GLU A 56 3.34 11.41 -2.53
C GLU A 56 4.14 11.45 -1.22
N LEU A 57 4.14 10.35 -0.46
CA LEU A 57 4.93 10.23 0.76
C LEU A 57 6.42 9.91 0.54
N ASP A 58 6.87 9.80 -0.72
CA ASP A 58 8.22 9.35 -1.08
C ASP A 58 8.57 7.99 -0.41
N MET A 59 7.54 7.17 -0.18
CA MET A 59 7.68 5.86 0.47
C MET A 59 7.79 4.72 -0.54
N VAL A 60 7.56 5.01 -1.81
CA VAL A 60 7.96 4.13 -2.91
C VAL A 60 9.36 4.57 -3.31
N ASP A 61 10.37 4.21 -2.50
CA ASP A 61 11.72 4.07 -3.05
C ASP A 61 11.57 3.20 -4.29
N HIS A 62 12.08 3.64 -5.44
CA HIS A 62 11.99 2.96 -6.73
C HIS A 62 12.28 1.45 -6.56
N VAL A 63 11.26 0.64 -6.29
CA VAL A 63 11.38 -0.80 -6.27
C VAL A 63 11.63 -1.15 -7.73
N PRO A 64 12.82 -1.67 -8.09
CA PRO A 64 13.04 -2.07 -9.47
C PRO A 64 12.00 -3.13 -9.79
N PHE A 65 11.15 -2.83 -10.76
CA PHE A 65 10.21 -3.78 -11.34
C PHE A 65 11.04 -4.97 -11.84
N LEU A 66 10.98 -6.10 -11.12
CA LEU A 66 11.42 -7.38 -11.66
C LEU A 66 10.24 -7.93 -12.44
N GLY A 67 10.22 -7.60 -13.74
CA GLY A 67 9.39 -8.28 -14.72
C GLY A 67 9.80 -9.72 -14.97
#